data_AF-A0A920EUA0-F1
#
_entry.id   AF-A0A920EUA0-F1
#
_cell.length_a   1.000
_cell.length_b   1.000
_cell.length_c   1.000
_cell.angle_alpha   90.00
_cell.angle_beta   90.00
_cell.angle_gamma   90.00
#
_symmetry.space_group_name_H-M   'P 1'
#
loop_
_entity.id
_entity.type
_entity.pdbx_description
1 polymer ?
#
loop_
_entity_poly.entity_id
_entity_poly.type
_entity_poly.pdbx_seq_one_letter_code
_entity_poly.pdbx_strand_id
1 'polypeptide(L)'
;MKTVFVLFDSLNRLALGSYGGTSVATPNFDRFTRKSVTFDKHYVGSLPCMPARRDMHTGRLNFTHRNWGPLEPFDESFARILSNNSVYTHLISDHLHYFENGGWGYANAFDSWDFIRGQEYDALKVMVRPPIERYRDHFDERHYPFHNLPEQGSITRGIQIKTSLKRLRGAITEDALRRRRFSHGKVF
;
A
#
# COMPACT_ATOMS: atom_id res chain seq x y z
N MET A 1 7.20 15.96 -22.14
CA MET A 1 7.35 14.49 -22.00
C MET A 1 6.58 14.03 -20.76
N LYS A 2 5.98 12.84 -20.76
CA LYS A 2 5.32 12.26 -19.58
C LYS A 2 6.15 11.07 -19.09
N THR A 3 6.31 10.92 -17.78
CA THR A 3 7.07 9.83 -17.17
C THR A 3 6.14 9.02 -16.27
N VAL A 4 6.22 7.69 -16.37
CA VAL A 4 5.51 6.77 -15.47
C VAL A 4 6.57 5.96 -14.73
N PHE A 5 6.60 6.08 -13.40
CA PHE A 5 7.49 5.33 -12.54
C PHE A 5 6.71 4.22 -11.84
N VAL A 6 7.10 2.97 -12.05
CA VAL A 6 6.46 1.79 -11.47
C VAL A 6 7.45 1.11 -10.54
N LEU A 7 7.06 0.97 -9.27
CA LEU A 7 7.86 0.35 -8.22
C LEU A 7 7.07 -0.82 -7.63
N PHE A 8 7.70 -1.99 -7.57
CA PHE A 8 7.14 -3.18 -6.95
C PHE A 8 7.82 -3.42 -5.60
N ASP A 9 7.04 -3.67 -4.56
CA ASP A 9 7.56 -3.99 -3.24
C ASP A 9 7.94 -5.47 -3.16
N SER A 10 9.16 -5.75 -2.68
CA SER A 10 9.65 -7.11 -2.44
C SER A 10 9.65 -8.05 -3.67
N LEU A 11 9.65 -7.49 -4.89
CA LEU A 11 9.72 -8.27 -6.12
C LEU A 11 11.08 -8.94 -6.28
N ASN A 12 11.11 -10.26 -6.25
CA ASN A 12 12.31 -11.02 -6.52
C ASN A 12 12.59 -11.07 -8.02
N ARG A 13 13.79 -10.66 -8.43
CA ARG A 13 14.27 -10.75 -9.82
C ARG A 13 14.09 -12.14 -10.42
N LEU A 14 14.35 -13.19 -9.65
CA LEU A 14 14.27 -14.59 -10.11
C LEU A 14 12.83 -15.07 -10.31
N ALA A 15 11.82 -14.28 -9.94
CA ALA A 15 10.43 -14.55 -10.25
C ALA A 15 10.02 -14.04 -11.65
N LEU A 16 10.88 -13.28 -12.34
CA LEU A 16 10.57 -12.66 -13.63
C LEU A 16 11.17 -13.44 -14.79
N GLY A 17 10.36 -13.79 -15.79
CA GLY A 17 10.79 -14.44 -17.03
C GLY A 17 11.84 -13.63 -17.80
N SER A 18 11.74 -12.30 -17.78
CA SER A 18 12.74 -11.40 -18.36
C SER A 18 14.15 -11.52 -17.75
N TYR A 19 14.27 -12.14 -16.58
CA TYR A 19 15.54 -12.46 -15.93
C TYR A 19 15.78 -13.98 -15.80
N GLY A 20 15.06 -14.80 -16.57
CA GLY A 20 15.19 -16.25 -16.59
C GLY A 20 14.38 -16.99 -15.51
N GLY A 21 13.50 -16.31 -14.79
CA GLY A 21 12.61 -16.92 -13.82
C GLY A 21 11.56 -17.82 -14.46
N THR A 22 11.26 -18.97 -13.84
CA THR A 22 10.28 -19.95 -14.35
C THR A 22 9.13 -20.25 -13.38
N SER A 23 9.17 -19.71 -12.16
CA SER A 23 8.19 -20.03 -11.11
C SER A 23 6.78 -19.53 -11.41
N VAL A 24 6.65 -18.42 -12.14
CA VAL A 24 5.37 -17.81 -12.54
C VAL A 24 5.51 -17.23 -13.95
N ALA A 25 4.49 -17.39 -14.78
CA ALA A 25 4.48 -16.78 -16.11
C ALA A 25 4.34 -15.25 -16.00
N THR A 26 5.26 -14.50 -16.62
CA THR A 26 5.28 -13.03 -16.61
C THR A 26 5.17 -12.39 -18.00
N PRO A 27 4.17 -12.75 -18.82
CA PRO A 27 4.14 -12.40 -20.25
C PRO A 27 4.12 -10.88 -20.52
N ASN A 28 3.58 -10.09 -19.59
CA ASN A 28 3.57 -8.63 -19.72
C ASN A 28 4.96 -8.02 -19.47
N PHE A 29 5.74 -8.54 -18.52
CA PHE A 29 7.13 -8.12 -18.30
C PHE A 29 8.00 -8.51 -19.49
N ASP A 30 7.84 -9.74 -20.00
CA ASP A 30 8.60 -10.23 -21.15
C ASP A 30 8.31 -9.38 -22.40
N ARG A 31 7.05 -8.95 -22.57
CA ARG A 31 6.65 -8.03 -23.64
C ARG A 31 7.25 -6.64 -23.45
N PHE A 32 7.33 -6.15 -22.21
CA PHE A 32 7.90 -4.84 -21.91
C PHE A 32 9.41 -4.79 -22.21
N THR A 33 10.17 -5.79 -21.76
CA THR A 33 11.62 -5.90 -22.01
C THR A 33 11.99 -5.85 -23.49
N ARG A 34 11.16 -6.39 -24.40
CA ARG A 34 11.41 -6.31 -25.86
C ARG A 34 11.37 -4.88 -26.43
N LYS A 35 10.85 -3.91 -25.67
CA LYS A 35 10.69 -2.51 -26.09
C LYS A 35 11.45 -1.54 -25.18
N SER A 36 12.27 -2.04 -24.26
CA SER A 36 12.94 -1.25 -23.24
C SER A 36 14.38 -1.72 -23.00
N VAL A 37 15.13 -0.93 -22.26
CA VAL A 37 16.45 -1.33 -21.78
C VAL A 37 16.27 -2.08 -20.46
N THR A 38 16.91 -3.25 -20.36
CA THR A 38 16.94 -4.07 -19.13
C THR A 38 18.32 -3.96 -18.50
N PHE A 39 18.36 -3.74 -17.18
CA PHE A 39 19.60 -3.61 -16.43
C PHE A 39 19.89 -4.90 -15.65
N ASP A 40 20.92 -5.65 -16.03
CA ASP A 40 21.30 -6.89 -15.34
C ASP A 40 21.97 -6.67 -13.98
N LYS A 41 22.45 -5.46 -13.74
CA LYS A 41 23.20 -5.06 -12.54
C LYS A 41 22.62 -3.77 -11.98
N HIS A 42 21.39 -3.86 -11.45
CA HIS A 42 20.73 -2.78 -10.73
C HIS A 42 20.59 -3.17 -9.27
N TYR A 43 21.07 -2.30 -8.37
CA TYR A 43 21.10 -2.56 -6.93
C TYR A 43 20.37 -1.45 -6.20
N VAL A 44 19.66 -1.83 -5.14
CA VAL A 44 19.10 -0.88 -4.20
C VAL A 44 20.20 -0.31 -3.32
N GLY A 45 20.06 0.95 -2.91
CA GLY A 45 20.94 1.59 -1.95
C GLY A 45 20.72 1.06 -0.52
N SER A 46 19.59 1.46 0.07
CA SER A 46 19.20 1.07 1.43
C SER A 46 18.08 0.03 1.44
N LEU A 47 17.97 -0.71 2.55
CA LEU A 47 16.86 -1.64 2.83
C LEU A 47 16.45 -1.52 4.31
N PRO A 48 15.19 -1.82 4.70
CA PRO A 48 14.08 -2.31 3.87
C PRO A 48 13.31 -1.16 3.17
N CYS A 49 12.07 -1.41 2.73
CA CYS A 49 11.17 -0.53 1.96
C CYS A 49 11.37 1.00 2.15
N MET A 50 11.18 1.53 3.36
CA MET A 50 11.19 2.98 3.59
C MET A 50 12.58 3.63 3.41
N PRO A 51 13.68 3.08 3.97
CA PRO A 51 15.03 3.53 3.61
C PRO A 51 15.30 3.53 2.10
N ALA A 52 14.93 2.46 1.39
CA ALA A 52 15.08 2.39 -0.07
C ALA A 52 14.32 3.53 -0.79
N ARG A 53 13.09 3.79 -0.33
CA ARG A 53 12.23 4.84 -0.86
C ARG A 53 12.77 6.24 -0.56
N ARG A 54 13.35 6.46 0.62
CA ARG A 54 14.02 7.73 0.94
C ARG A 54 15.22 7.98 0.01
N ASP A 55 16.00 6.95 -0.27
CA ASP A 55 17.11 7.06 -1.23
C ASP A 55 16.61 7.43 -2.63
N MET A 56 15.51 6.82 -3.08
CA MET A 56 14.89 7.16 -4.36
C MET A 56 14.35 8.60 -4.38
N HIS A 57 13.75 9.05 -3.28
CA HIS A 57 13.25 10.42 -3.16
C HIS A 57 14.37 11.45 -3.19
N THR A 58 15.47 11.19 -2.48
CA THR A 58 16.56 12.16 -2.25
C THR A 58 17.74 12.04 -3.22
N GLY A 59 17.81 10.94 -3.97
CA GLY A 59 18.98 10.62 -4.81
C GLY A 59 20.26 10.38 -4.01
N ARG A 60 20.16 10.05 -2.72
CA ARG A 60 21.29 9.90 -1.79
C ARG A 60 21.15 8.60 -1.00
N LEU A 61 22.27 7.96 -0.66
CA LEU A 61 22.26 6.80 0.24
C LEU A 61 22.13 7.26 1.69
N ASN A 62 21.09 6.79 2.38
CA ASN A 62 20.79 7.22 3.75
C ASN A 62 21.02 6.13 4.82
N PHE A 63 21.27 4.87 4.47
CA PHE A 63 21.34 3.77 5.46
C PHE A 63 22.36 3.97 6.59
N THR A 64 23.43 4.75 6.36
CA THR A 64 24.44 5.07 7.38
C THR A 64 24.01 6.16 8.35
N HIS A 65 22.98 6.93 8.00
CA HIS A 65 22.59 8.16 8.71
C HIS A 65 21.15 8.11 9.23
N ARG A 66 20.33 7.18 8.73
CA ARG A 66 18.95 7.06 9.16
C ARG A 66 18.44 5.64 9.03
N ASN A 67 17.71 5.23 10.07
CA ASN A 67 16.90 4.03 10.07
C ASN A 67 15.58 4.24 9.30
N TRP A 68 14.73 3.23 9.34
CA TRP A 68 13.35 3.31 8.88
C TRP A 68 12.62 4.52 9.50
N GLY A 69 11.92 5.30 8.67
CA GLY A 69 11.27 6.52 9.14
C GLY A 69 10.60 7.36 8.04
N PRO A 70 10.07 8.54 8.41
CA PRO A 70 9.33 9.41 7.50
C PRO A 70 10.28 10.10 6.52
N LEU A 71 9.69 10.72 5.50
CA LEU A 71 10.40 11.70 4.69
C LEU A 71 10.40 13.01 5.47
N GLU A 72 11.59 13.52 5.80
CA GLU A 72 11.74 14.68 6.66
C GLU A 72 11.40 15.98 5.89
N PRO A 73 10.99 17.06 6.56
CA PRO A 73 10.66 18.33 5.90
C PRO A 73 11.82 18.91 5.06
N PHE A 74 13.06 18.69 5.49
CA PHE A 74 14.27 19.14 4.82
C PHE A 74 14.79 18.18 3.74
N ASP A 75 14.13 17.02 3.54
CA ASP A 75 14.52 16.11 2.47
C ASP A 75 14.11 16.67 1.10
N GLU A 76 15.11 16.74 0.21
CA GLU A 76 14.94 17.16 -1.17
C GLU A 76 14.35 16.02 -2.00
N SER A 77 13.03 15.95 -2.04
CA SER A 77 12.29 14.95 -2.82
C SER A 77 12.26 15.29 -4.30
N PHE A 78 12.56 14.32 -5.18
CA PHE A 78 12.39 14.50 -6.64
C PHE A 78 10.99 14.98 -7.00
N ALA A 79 9.94 14.55 -6.27
CA ALA A 79 8.56 14.95 -6.55
C ALA A 79 8.34 16.45 -6.28
N ARG A 80 8.89 16.97 -5.17
CA ARG A 80 8.84 18.40 -4.84
C ARG A 80 9.67 19.22 -5.84
N ILE A 81 10.85 18.73 -6.20
CA ILE A 81 11.71 19.39 -7.20
C ILE A 81 10.98 19.50 -8.55
N LEU A 82 10.31 18.43 -9.00
CA LEU A 82 9.51 18.45 -10.23
C LEU A 82 8.34 19.44 -10.14
N SER A 83 7.57 19.41 -9.05
CA SER A 83 6.46 20.34 -8.81
C SER A 83 6.92 21.81 -8.84
N ASN A 84 8.01 22.13 -8.15
CA ASN A 84 8.62 23.47 -8.15
C ASN A 84 9.07 23.92 -9.55
N ASN A 85 9.31 22.99 -10.47
CA ASN A 85 9.66 23.26 -11.86
C ASN A 85 8.46 23.09 -12.81
N SER A 86 7.24 23.30 -12.32
CA SER A 86 5.99 23.26 -13.10
C SER A 86 5.69 21.90 -13.75
N VAL A 87 6.18 20.81 -13.16
CA VAL A 87 5.85 19.44 -13.58
C VAL A 87 4.92 18.81 -12.55
N TYR A 88 3.68 18.57 -12.94
CA TYR A 88 2.70 17.90 -12.09
C TYR A 88 3.12 16.46 -11.76
N THR A 89 2.98 16.10 -10.48
CA THR A 89 3.33 14.81 -9.92
C THR A 89 2.13 14.17 -9.23
N HIS A 90 1.91 12.87 -9.49
CA HIS A 90 0.81 12.12 -8.90
C HIS A 90 1.30 10.74 -8.45
N LEU A 91 0.96 10.36 -7.23
CA LEU A 91 1.29 9.07 -6.65
C LEU A 91 0.06 8.17 -6.59
N ILE A 92 0.16 6.95 -7.11
CA ILE A 92 -0.80 5.88 -6.83
C ILE A 92 -0.04 4.79 -6.09
N SER A 93 -0.48 4.43 -4.89
CA SER A 93 0.24 3.43 -4.09
C SER A 93 -0.68 2.60 -3.22
N ASP A 94 -0.33 1.34 -3.03
CA ASP A 94 -0.86 0.45 -1.99
C ASP A 94 0.08 0.30 -0.79
N HIS A 95 1.17 1.07 -0.78
CA HIS A 95 2.20 1.00 0.25
C HIS A 95 1.78 1.75 1.52
N LEU A 96 1.22 1.00 2.47
CA LEU A 96 0.70 1.53 3.74
C LEU A 96 1.71 2.40 4.49
N HIS A 97 3.00 2.06 4.46
CA HIS A 97 3.99 2.76 5.27
C HIS A 97 4.07 4.27 4.97
N TYR A 98 3.65 4.74 3.80
CA TYR A 98 3.55 6.18 3.51
C TYR A 98 2.48 6.93 4.31
N PHE A 99 1.54 6.20 4.90
CA PHE A 99 0.34 6.73 5.54
C PHE A 99 0.24 6.40 7.03
N GLU A 100 1.19 5.62 7.56
CA GLU A 100 1.20 5.24 8.96
C GLU A 100 2.06 6.17 9.81
N ASN A 101 1.87 6.07 11.13
CA ASN A 101 2.71 6.78 12.08
C ASN A 101 4.16 6.28 11.94
N GLY A 102 5.06 7.20 11.65
CA GLY A 102 6.48 6.95 11.46
C GLY A 102 6.90 6.89 10.00
N GLY A 103 5.98 6.94 9.04
CA GLY A 103 6.29 6.88 7.61
C GLY A 103 5.65 7.97 6.76
N TRP A 104 5.16 9.04 7.39
CA TRP A 104 4.52 10.19 6.72
C TRP A 104 5.48 10.97 5.80
N GLY A 105 4.94 11.93 5.05
CA GLY A 105 5.70 12.91 4.26
C GLY A 105 5.99 12.50 2.81
N TYR A 106 6.02 11.20 2.51
CA TYR A 106 6.26 10.69 1.15
C TYR A 106 5.12 11.02 0.20
N ALA A 107 3.88 10.66 0.56
CA ALA A 107 2.71 10.99 -0.27
C ALA A 107 2.55 12.50 -0.43
N ASN A 108 2.73 13.26 0.66
CA ASN A 108 2.64 14.71 0.69
C ASN A 108 3.71 15.44 -0.16
N ALA A 109 4.72 14.73 -0.65
CA ALA A 109 5.72 15.30 -1.55
C ALA A 109 5.25 15.39 -3.01
N PHE A 110 4.18 14.69 -3.38
CA PHE A 110 3.54 14.76 -4.69
C PHE A 110 2.42 15.80 -4.69
N ASP A 111 2.02 16.32 -5.85
CA ASP A 111 0.91 17.30 -5.92
C ASP A 111 -0.46 16.67 -5.61
N SER A 112 -0.58 15.36 -5.82
CA SER A 112 -1.78 14.59 -5.48
C SER A 112 -1.45 13.11 -5.34
N TRP A 113 -2.34 12.36 -4.68
CA TRP A 113 -2.12 10.94 -4.44
C TRP A 113 -3.41 10.15 -4.24
N ASP A 114 -3.39 8.89 -4.68
CA ASP A 114 -4.40 7.87 -4.43
C ASP A 114 -3.80 6.71 -3.61
N PHE A 115 -4.49 6.34 -2.53
CA PHE A 115 -4.11 5.19 -1.70
C PHE A 115 -5.03 4.00 -1.94
N ILE A 116 -4.47 2.93 -2.50
CA ILE A 116 -5.13 1.65 -2.73
C ILE A 116 -5.02 0.81 -1.46
N ARG A 117 -6.14 0.65 -0.76
CA ARG A 117 -6.22 -0.10 0.50
C ARG A 117 -6.26 -1.61 0.25
N GLY A 118 -5.73 -2.39 1.20
CA GLY A 118 -5.96 -3.82 1.35
C GLY A 118 -4.73 -4.72 1.27
N GLN A 119 -3.51 -4.21 1.06
CA GLN A 119 -2.32 -5.05 0.88
C GLN A 119 -1.62 -5.43 2.20
N GLU A 120 -1.64 -4.53 3.18
CA GLU A 120 -1.00 -4.73 4.47
C GLU A 120 -2.04 -4.54 5.57
N TYR A 121 -1.64 -4.10 6.77
CA TYR A 121 -2.52 -3.86 7.91
C TYR A 121 -3.23 -2.50 7.84
N ASP A 122 -3.50 -2.02 6.63
CA ASP A 122 -4.14 -0.74 6.42
C ASP A 122 -5.58 -0.76 6.92
N ALA A 123 -6.00 0.32 7.56
CA ALA A 123 -7.37 0.42 8.05
C ALA A 123 -8.35 0.48 6.87
N LEU A 124 -9.40 -0.32 6.94
CA LEU A 124 -10.39 -0.43 5.88
C LEU A 124 -11.14 0.89 5.60
N LYS A 125 -11.52 1.08 4.33
CA LYS A 125 -12.74 1.82 3.96
C LYS A 125 -14.00 1.12 4.47
N VAL A 126 -14.58 1.61 5.57
CA VAL A 126 -15.80 1.09 6.22
C VAL A 126 -16.85 0.65 5.20
N MET A 127 -17.30 -0.60 5.29
CA MET A 127 -18.41 -1.13 4.48
C MET A 127 -19.46 -1.73 5.39
N VAL A 128 -20.73 -1.58 5.02
CA VAL A 128 -21.83 -2.17 5.79
C VAL A 128 -21.91 -3.69 5.55
N ARG A 129 -21.72 -4.11 4.30
CA ARG A 129 -21.67 -5.51 3.90
C ARG A 129 -20.50 -5.71 2.93
N PRO A 130 -19.32 -6.18 3.38
CA PRO A 130 -18.23 -6.47 2.47
C PRO A 130 -18.59 -7.68 1.60
N PRO A 131 -18.36 -7.64 0.26
CA PRO A 131 -18.62 -8.79 -0.61
C PRO A 131 -17.49 -9.83 -0.47
N ILE A 132 -17.55 -10.62 0.60
CA ILE A 132 -16.53 -11.61 0.98
C ILE A 132 -16.30 -12.65 -0.13
N GLU A 133 -17.37 -13.16 -0.75
CA GLU A 133 -17.32 -14.10 -1.87
C GLU A 133 -16.41 -13.59 -3.00
N ARG A 134 -16.65 -12.35 -3.46
CA ARG A 134 -15.84 -11.71 -4.51
C ARG A 134 -14.37 -11.59 -4.12
N TYR A 135 -14.06 -11.42 -2.83
CA TYR A 135 -12.66 -11.32 -2.40
C TYR A 135 -11.99 -12.69 -2.32
N ARG A 136 -12.72 -13.75 -1.98
CA ARG A 136 -12.18 -15.12 -2.06
C ARG A 136 -11.78 -15.49 -3.49
N ASP A 137 -12.55 -15.05 -4.49
CA ASP A 137 -12.24 -15.31 -5.90
C ASP A 137 -10.97 -14.60 -6.40
N HIS A 138 -10.69 -13.41 -5.84
CA HIS A 138 -9.63 -12.53 -6.33
C HIS A 138 -8.32 -12.65 -5.53
N PHE A 139 -8.37 -13.15 -4.30
CA PHE A 139 -7.26 -13.11 -3.36
C PHE A 139 -6.95 -14.49 -2.78
N ASP A 140 -5.66 -14.82 -2.74
CA ASP A 140 -5.16 -16.09 -2.21
C ASP A 140 -5.39 -16.17 -0.68
N GLU A 141 -6.01 -17.26 -0.23
CA GLU A 141 -6.39 -17.47 1.18
C GLU A 141 -5.19 -17.44 2.15
N ARG A 142 -3.98 -17.81 1.68
CA ARG A 142 -2.76 -17.75 2.51
C ARG A 142 -2.41 -16.30 2.87
N HIS A 143 -2.74 -15.37 1.99
CA HIS A 143 -2.52 -13.95 2.19
C HIS A 143 -3.76 -13.26 2.80
N TYR A 144 -4.96 -13.78 2.53
CA TYR A 144 -6.24 -13.22 2.93
C TYR A 144 -7.14 -14.30 3.56
N PRO A 145 -6.91 -14.70 4.82
CA PRO A 145 -7.72 -15.72 5.47
C PRO A 145 -9.09 -15.16 5.90
N PHE A 146 -10.17 -15.85 5.51
CA PHE A 146 -11.57 -15.39 5.74
C PHE A 146 -12.34 -16.17 6.81
N HIS A 147 -11.76 -17.23 7.37
CA HIS A 147 -12.46 -18.23 8.18
C HIS A 147 -12.95 -17.74 9.56
N ASN A 148 -12.50 -16.56 10.02
CA ASN A 148 -12.82 -16.01 11.35
C ASN A 148 -13.49 -14.62 11.30
N LEU A 149 -14.15 -14.28 10.19
CA LEU A 149 -14.86 -13.00 10.10
C LEU A 149 -16.19 -13.07 10.88
N PRO A 150 -16.44 -12.17 11.86
CA PRO A 150 -17.69 -12.18 12.59
C PRO A 150 -18.86 -11.80 11.66
N GLU A 151 -19.96 -12.55 11.77
CA GLU A 151 -21.19 -12.30 11.00
C GLU A 151 -21.96 -11.07 11.46
N GLN A 152 -21.65 -10.51 12.63
CA GLN A 152 -22.32 -9.36 13.25
C GLN A 152 -21.34 -8.47 14.04
N GLY A 153 -21.65 -7.18 14.14
CA GLY A 153 -20.93 -6.21 14.98
C GLY A 153 -19.83 -5.41 14.27
N SER A 154 -19.15 -4.54 15.01
CA SER A 154 -18.06 -3.70 14.47
C SER A 154 -16.71 -4.42 14.56
N ILE A 155 -16.05 -4.60 13.42
CA ILE A 155 -14.71 -5.16 13.34
C ILE A 155 -13.67 -4.03 13.56
N THR A 156 -12.91 -4.12 14.65
CA THR A 156 -11.86 -3.14 15.00
C THR A 156 -10.55 -3.83 15.38
N ARG A 157 -9.42 -3.11 15.29
CA ARG A 157 -8.08 -3.63 15.64
C ARG A 157 -7.98 -4.17 17.07
N GLY A 158 -8.79 -3.67 18.01
CA GLY A 158 -8.71 -4.03 19.43
C GLY A 158 -9.54 -5.25 19.83
N ILE A 159 -10.43 -5.75 18.95
CA ILE A 159 -11.43 -6.79 19.30
C ILE A 159 -11.20 -8.08 18.48
N GLN A 160 -10.23 -8.10 17.55
CA GLN A 160 -10.00 -9.23 16.64
C GLN A 160 -8.56 -9.73 16.71
N ILE A 161 -8.36 -10.99 16.35
CA ILE A 161 -7.03 -11.60 16.26
C ILE A 161 -6.22 -10.84 15.20
N LYS A 162 -4.97 -10.46 15.54
CA LYS A 162 -4.09 -9.61 14.71
C LYS A 162 -3.97 -10.07 13.26
N THR A 163 -4.04 -11.37 12.97
CA THR A 163 -3.94 -11.95 11.63
C THR A 163 -5.26 -11.93 10.85
N SER A 164 -6.41 -12.02 11.53
CA SER A 164 -7.75 -11.97 10.91
C SER A 164 -8.10 -10.57 10.39
N LEU A 165 -7.62 -9.53 11.09
CA LEU A 165 -7.85 -8.13 10.71
C LEU A 165 -6.78 -7.59 9.75
N LYS A 166 -5.67 -8.32 9.59
CA LYS A 166 -4.46 -7.77 8.99
C LYS A 166 -4.64 -7.41 7.53
N ARG A 167 -5.69 -7.83 6.83
CA ARG A 167 -5.90 -7.51 5.41
C ARG A 167 -7.36 -7.37 4.94
N LEU A 168 -8.40 -7.67 5.74
CA LEU A 168 -9.81 -7.49 5.32
C LEU A 168 -10.80 -7.00 6.39
N ARG A 169 -11.41 -5.88 6.03
CA ARG A 169 -12.86 -5.57 5.99
C ARG A 169 -13.68 -5.56 7.29
N GLY A 170 -13.47 -4.51 8.08
CA GLY A 170 -14.51 -3.73 8.79
C GLY A 170 -15.91 -3.74 8.18
N ALA A 171 -16.71 -4.76 8.48
CA ALA A 171 -18.15 -4.78 8.25
C ALA A 171 -18.83 -4.04 9.41
N ILE A 172 -19.59 -2.98 9.15
CA ILE A 172 -20.65 -2.57 10.08
C ILE A 172 -21.88 -3.35 9.62
N THR A 173 -22.20 -4.46 10.24
CA THR A 173 -23.38 -5.24 9.81
C THR A 173 -24.65 -4.39 9.90
N GLU A 174 -25.60 -4.61 8.99
CA GLU A 174 -26.82 -3.78 8.91
C GLU A 174 -27.60 -3.72 10.22
N ASP A 175 -27.54 -4.78 11.03
CA ASP A 175 -28.14 -4.83 12.36
C ASP A 175 -27.52 -3.82 13.34
N ALA A 176 -26.23 -3.49 13.20
CA ALA A 176 -25.58 -2.46 13.99
C ALA A 176 -26.08 -1.05 13.64
N LEU A 177 -26.51 -0.83 12.39
CA LEU A 177 -27.18 0.41 11.98
C LEU A 177 -28.64 0.45 12.45
N ARG A 178 -29.33 -0.70 12.47
CA ARG A 178 -30.74 -0.80 12.88
C ARG A 178 -30.95 -0.63 14.39
N ARG A 179 -29.96 -0.96 15.23
CA ARG A 179 -30.06 -0.88 16.71
C ARG A 179 -29.95 0.54 17.31
N ARG A 180 -29.78 1.59 16.51
CA ARG A 180 -29.89 3.00 16.96
C ARG A 180 -31.07 3.73 16.29
N ARG A 181 -32.29 3.23 16.47
CA ARG A 181 -33.42 4.15 16.61
C ARG A 181 -33.34 4.68 18.04
N PHE A 182 -32.88 5.91 18.18
CA PHE A 182 -32.93 6.65 19.45
C PHE A 182 -34.32 6.48 20.06
N SER A 183 -34.39 5.73 21.16
CA SER A 183 -35.54 5.77 22.07
C SER A 183 -35.62 7.20 22.58
N HIS A 184 -36.47 7.99 21.94
CA HIS A 184 -36.97 9.24 22.49
C HIS A 184 -37.80 8.88 23.72
N GLY A 185 -37.13 8.72 24.85
CA GLY A 185 -37.72 8.59 26.16
C GLY A 185 -37.21 9.75 27.00
N LYS A 186 -38.04 10.78 27.11
CA LYS A 186 -37.90 11.84 28.11
C LYS A 186 -37.66 11.21 29.49
N VAL A 187 -36.67 11.70 30.22
CA VAL A 187 -36.70 11.80 31.68
C VAL A 187 -36.03 13.13 32.04
N PHE A 188 -36.65 13.83 32.99
CA PHE A 188 -36.38 15.19 33.47
C PHE A 188 -34.92 15.46 33.84
#